data_AF-A0A2M7XKW0-F1
#
_entry.id   AF-A0A2M7XKW0-F1
#
_cell.length_a   1.000
_cell.length_b   1.000
_cell.length_c   1.000
_cell.angle_alpha   90.00
_cell.angle_beta   90.00
_cell.angle_gamma   90.00
#
_symmetry.space_group_name_H-M   'P 1'
#
loop_
_entity.id
_entity.type
_entity.pdbx_description
1 polymer ?
#
loop_
_entity_poly.entity_id
_entity_poly.type
_entity_poly.pdbx_seq_one_letter_code
_entity_poly.pdbx_strand_id
1 'polypeptide(L)'
;EDLTDIGVKKLTSTVTFDNQEPKFVFYIEDLTGTSDIEIVLPQEYSKAYVEYKGKNYYETAVNGIIKKINYSIGSKLNNFGTGLNKYKIYGIDKAGKNDFIGSIDVYDVQNTADVGEDVPIEKINIIYYQDPINEFVVYNLQNIFSGTNLIKYFDFQGVSSAEELEGKITMGEYDIVINTIDMGVKRDLTNLFITDNAKANPSQYQNQNIASYLKQYINSTSESTKSRLATQINTTYATDMPLMFLGKVFIPINFKINLREKVFGSGQQEIQLYEYDRRNLIYNKIHLVNNINIDQDKIRNYNNFSNFISQTFYQTAPIENYEQTIDETGTELIDDANAGAEQGD
;
A
#
# COMPACT_ATOMS: atom_id res chain seq x y z
N GLU A 1 -21.07 -6.09 2.39
CA GLU A 1 -20.48 -5.69 1.11
C GLU A 1 -19.96 -6.94 0.45
N ASP A 2 -20.33 -7.14 -0.81
CA ASP A 2 -20.52 -8.44 -1.43
C ASP A 2 -19.22 -8.93 -2.09
N LEU A 3 -18.88 -10.23 -1.97
CA LEU A 3 -17.67 -10.87 -2.55
C LEU A 3 -17.50 -10.59 -4.07
N THR A 4 -18.57 -10.16 -4.74
CA THR A 4 -18.56 -9.76 -6.15
C THR A 4 -17.71 -8.54 -6.45
N ASP A 5 -17.48 -7.62 -5.50
CA ASP A 5 -16.69 -6.40 -5.73
C ASP A 5 -15.18 -6.64 -5.76
N ILE A 6 -14.72 -7.79 -5.24
CA ILE A 6 -13.32 -8.25 -5.31
C ILE A 6 -13.07 -9.26 -6.44
N GLY A 7 -14.05 -9.44 -7.34
CA GLY A 7 -13.93 -10.35 -8.49
C GLY A 7 -14.10 -11.84 -8.17
N VAL A 8 -14.44 -12.19 -6.92
CA VAL A 8 -14.68 -13.56 -6.47
C VAL A 8 -16.18 -13.86 -6.58
N LYS A 9 -16.57 -14.70 -7.54
CA LYS A 9 -17.99 -14.97 -7.83
C LYS A 9 -18.44 -16.28 -7.18
N LYS A 10 -19.74 -16.45 -6.93
CA LYS A 10 -20.27 -17.78 -6.62
C LYS A 10 -19.98 -18.70 -7.81
N LEU A 11 -19.62 -19.96 -7.56
CA LEU A 11 -19.37 -20.92 -8.64
C LEU A 11 -20.55 -20.95 -9.63
N THR A 12 -20.25 -20.68 -10.90
CA THR A 12 -21.22 -20.75 -11.99
C THR A 12 -21.19 -22.13 -12.65
N SER A 13 -22.31 -22.52 -13.27
CA SER A 13 -22.38 -23.75 -14.06
C SER A 13 -21.62 -23.67 -15.38
N THR A 14 -21.20 -22.47 -15.80
CA THR A 14 -20.53 -22.23 -17.08
C THR A 14 -19.42 -21.20 -16.91
N VAL A 15 -18.26 -21.48 -17.51
CA VAL A 15 -17.07 -20.61 -17.57
C VAL A 15 -16.60 -20.55 -19.03
N THR A 16 -16.49 -19.34 -19.57
CA THR A 16 -16.08 -19.13 -20.96
C THR A 16 -14.68 -18.54 -20.99
N PHE A 17 -13.76 -19.15 -21.76
CA PHE A 17 -12.42 -18.61 -21.97
C PHE A 17 -12.34 -17.91 -23.33
N ASP A 18 -12.26 -16.58 -23.30
CA ASP A 18 -12.44 -15.70 -24.48
C ASP A 18 -11.10 -15.11 -24.97
N ASN A 19 -9.97 -15.79 -24.74
CA ASN A 19 -8.61 -15.28 -24.98
C ASN A 19 -8.23 -13.98 -24.21
N GLN A 20 -9.08 -13.50 -23.29
CA GLN A 20 -8.85 -12.26 -22.52
C GLN A 20 -8.71 -12.47 -21.00
N GLU A 21 -9.35 -13.50 -20.44
CA GLU A 21 -9.27 -13.81 -19.00
C GLU A 21 -8.69 -15.21 -18.78
N PRO A 22 -7.42 -15.33 -18.32
CA PRO A 22 -6.76 -16.61 -18.10
C PRO A 22 -7.02 -17.19 -16.70
N LYS A 23 -7.79 -16.50 -15.83
CA LYS A 23 -8.04 -16.96 -14.47
C LYS A 23 -9.42 -16.53 -13.97
N PHE A 24 -10.19 -17.49 -13.48
CA PHE A 24 -11.47 -17.27 -12.82
C PHE A 24 -11.36 -17.68 -11.35
N VAL A 25 -11.95 -16.89 -10.45
CA VAL A 25 -11.95 -17.17 -9.01
C VAL A 25 -13.39 -17.29 -8.52
N PHE A 26 -13.71 -18.43 -7.91
CA PHE A 26 -15.04 -18.74 -7.39
C PHE A 26 -15.01 -19.15 -5.92
N TYR A 27 -16.16 -19.05 -5.26
CA TYR A 27 -16.42 -19.65 -3.94
C TYR A 27 -17.62 -20.62 -3.98
N ILE A 28 -17.62 -21.59 -3.07
CA ILE A 28 -18.73 -22.51 -2.83
C ILE A 28 -19.03 -22.58 -1.33
N GLU A 29 -20.27 -22.25 -0.95
CA GLU A 29 -20.75 -22.26 0.45
C GLU A 29 -21.22 -23.63 0.93
N ASP A 30 -21.78 -24.47 0.04
CA ASP A 30 -22.42 -25.73 0.43
C ASP A 30 -22.31 -26.81 -0.67
N LEU A 31 -21.13 -27.42 -0.84
CA LEU A 31 -20.95 -28.56 -1.75
C LEU A 31 -21.17 -29.91 -1.05
N THR A 32 -22.43 -30.36 -0.96
CA THR A 32 -22.80 -31.68 -0.40
C THR A 32 -22.80 -32.81 -1.44
N GLY A 33 -22.12 -32.61 -2.57
CA GLY A 33 -22.09 -33.54 -3.69
C GLY A 33 -21.11 -33.15 -4.78
N THR A 34 -21.59 -33.15 -6.03
CA THR A 34 -20.84 -32.74 -7.21
C THR A 34 -21.53 -31.57 -7.89
N SER A 35 -20.76 -30.65 -8.45
CA SER A 35 -21.22 -29.57 -9.31
C SER A 35 -20.46 -29.65 -10.63
N ASP A 36 -21.21 -29.66 -11.73
CA ASP A 36 -20.65 -29.69 -13.06
C ASP A 36 -20.39 -28.27 -13.56
N ILE A 37 -19.17 -28.03 -14.02
CA ILE A 37 -18.75 -26.79 -14.64
C ILE A 37 -18.59 -27.06 -16.13
N GLU A 38 -19.34 -26.32 -16.94
CA GLU A 38 -19.17 -26.29 -18.40
C GLU A 38 -18.08 -25.28 -18.74
N ILE A 39 -16.97 -25.73 -19.32
CA ILE A 39 -15.86 -24.87 -19.76
C ILE A 39 -15.92 -24.74 -21.28
N VAL A 40 -16.18 -23.54 -21.77
CA VAL A 40 -16.21 -23.23 -23.20
C VAL A 40 -14.80 -22.87 -23.68
N LEU A 41 -14.33 -23.59 -24.69
CA LEU A 41 -12.98 -23.50 -25.23
C LEU A 41 -12.91 -22.61 -26.49
N PRO A 42 -11.77 -21.96 -26.74
CA PRO A 42 -11.47 -21.35 -28.04
C PRO A 42 -11.53 -22.34 -29.20
N GLN A 43 -11.88 -21.84 -30.40
CA GLN A 43 -12.11 -22.66 -31.58
C GLN A 43 -10.85 -23.36 -32.11
N GLU A 44 -9.63 -22.90 -31.79
CA GLU A 44 -8.40 -23.57 -32.21
C GLU A 44 -8.18 -24.96 -31.60
N TYR A 45 -8.70 -25.24 -30.39
CA TYR A 45 -8.36 -26.46 -29.64
C TYR A 45 -9.26 -27.63 -29.99
N SER A 46 -8.69 -28.81 -30.22
CA SER A 46 -9.44 -30.03 -30.58
C SER A 46 -9.83 -30.89 -29.39
N LYS A 47 -9.10 -30.78 -28.28
CA LYS A 47 -9.36 -31.45 -26.99
C LYS A 47 -8.96 -30.51 -25.86
N ALA A 48 -9.36 -30.84 -24.64
CA ALA A 48 -8.84 -30.19 -23.44
C ALA A 48 -8.76 -31.17 -22.27
N TYR A 49 -7.97 -30.81 -21.26
CA TYR A 49 -7.93 -31.50 -19.98
C TYR A 49 -7.79 -30.51 -18.84
N VAL A 50 -8.17 -30.96 -17.65
CA VAL A 50 -8.04 -30.20 -16.41
C VAL A 50 -6.95 -30.85 -15.55
N GLU A 51 -5.96 -30.07 -15.12
CA GLU A 51 -4.96 -30.49 -14.15
C GLU A 51 -5.38 -30.03 -12.75
N TYR A 52 -5.39 -30.96 -11.79
CA TYR A 52 -5.56 -30.69 -10.37
C TYR A 52 -4.54 -31.50 -9.57
N LYS A 53 -3.73 -30.82 -8.73
CA LYS A 53 -2.66 -31.44 -7.90
C LYS A 53 -1.76 -32.40 -8.69
N GLY A 54 -1.39 -32.02 -9.92
CA GLY A 54 -0.51 -32.81 -10.80
C GLY A 54 -1.15 -34.03 -11.45
N LYS A 55 -2.47 -34.23 -11.29
CA LYS A 55 -3.24 -35.25 -12.01
C LYS A 55 -4.04 -34.62 -13.15
N ASN A 56 -4.02 -35.27 -14.31
CA ASN A 56 -4.73 -34.83 -15.50
C ASN A 56 -6.06 -35.57 -15.63
N TYR A 57 -7.13 -34.81 -15.79
CA TYR A 57 -8.49 -35.30 -16.00
C TYR A 57 -8.90 -34.96 -17.44
N TYR A 58 -9.03 -35.99 -18.27
CA TYR A 58 -9.39 -35.88 -19.69
C TYR A 58 -10.89 -36.12 -19.86
N GLU A 59 -11.57 -35.25 -20.60
CA GLU A 59 -13.02 -35.32 -20.85
C GLU A 59 -13.33 -35.54 -22.34
N THR A 60 -14.49 -36.15 -22.62
CA THR A 60 -14.71 -36.97 -23.83
C THR A 60 -15.64 -36.39 -24.89
N ALA A 61 -16.15 -35.16 -24.78
CA ALA A 61 -17.17 -34.68 -25.72
C ALA A 61 -16.95 -33.25 -26.21
N VAL A 62 -16.34 -33.11 -27.39
CA VAL A 62 -16.34 -31.87 -28.17
C VAL A 62 -17.51 -31.93 -29.16
N ASN A 63 -18.65 -31.31 -28.82
CA ASN A 63 -19.78 -31.23 -29.74
C ASN A 63 -19.54 -30.12 -30.80
N GLY A 64 -19.81 -30.41 -32.07
CA GLY A 64 -19.19 -29.78 -33.24
C GLY A 64 -19.55 -28.32 -33.57
N ILE A 65 -20.25 -27.60 -32.69
CA ILE A 65 -20.61 -26.18 -32.92
C ILE A 65 -20.01 -25.26 -31.84
N ILE A 66 -20.00 -25.71 -30.58
CA ILE A 66 -19.34 -25.02 -29.47
C ILE A 66 -18.45 -26.04 -28.76
N LYS A 67 -17.15 -25.79 -28.72
CA LYS A 67 -16.19 -26.67 -28.06
C LYS A 67 -16.30 -26.46 -26.56
N LYS A 68 -16.81 -27.47 -25.86
CA LYS A 68 -17.07 -27.42 -24.43
C LYS A 68 -16.52 -28.67 -23.77
N ILE A 69 -16.10 -28.56 -22.52
CA ILE A 69 -15.85 -29.71 -21.64
C ILE A 69 -16.73 -29.56 -20.39
N ASN A 70 -17.26 -30.68 -19.91
CA ASN A 70 -17.95 -30.71 -18.61
C ASN A 70 -16.95 -31.23 -17.59
N TYR A 71 -16.79 -30.54 -16.48
CA TYR A 71 -15.89 -30.97 -15.41
C TYR A 71 -16.63 -30.94 -14.08
N SER A 72 -16.82 -32.10 -13.48
CA SER A 72 -17.45 -32.23 -12.17
C SER A 72 -16.43 -31.93 -11.07
N ILE A 73 -16.72 -30.95 -10.22
CA ILE A 73 -16.00 -30.73 -8.95
C ILE A 73 -16.90 -31.14 -7.80
N GLY A 74 -16.36 -31.76 -6.75
CA GLY A 74 -17.21 -32.28 -5.69
C GLY A 74 -16.45 -32.82 -4.51
N SER A 75 -16.97 -32.60 -3.29
CA SER A 75 -16.42 -33.16 -2.04
C SER A 75 -16.36 -34.70 -2.05
N LYS A 76 -17.12 -35.36 -2.93
CA LYS A 76 -17.09 -36.82 -3.15
C LYS A 76 -16.05 -37.28 -4.19
N LEU A 77 -15.37 -36.36 -4.86
CA LEU A 77 -14.44 -36.64 -5.93
C LEU A 77 -13.00 -36.34 -5.48
N ASN A 78 -12.03 -37.11 -5.97
CA ASN A 78 -10.60 -36.93 -5.65
C ASN A 78 -9.98 -35.68 -6.29
N ASN A 79 -10.79 -34.83 -6.89
CA ASN A 79 -10.41 -33.58 -7.53
C ASN A 79 -10.86 -32.34 -6.76
N PHE A 80 -11.30 -32.49 -5.51
CA PHE A 80 -11.73 -31.39 -4.65
C PHE A 80 -11.23 -31.63 -3.22
N GLY A 81 -10.89 -30.57 -2.49
CA GLY A 81 -10.44 -30.65 -1.10
C GLY A 81 -10.80 -29.38 -0.32
N THR A 82 -10.45 -29.36 0.97
CA THR A 82 -10.72 -28.22 1.84
C THR A 82 -9.89 -26.99 1.45
N GLY A 83 -10.48 -25.79 1.55
CA GLY A 83 -9.82 -24.52 1.25
C GLY A 83 -9.70 -24.24 -0.26
N LEU A 84 -8.54 -23.70 -0.69
CA LEU A 84 -8.33 -23.28 -2.08
C LEU A 84 -8.00 -24.45 -3.01
N ASN A 85 -8.86 -24.68 -4.00
CA ASN A 85 -8.66 -25.66 -5.06
C ASN A 85 -8.28 -24.97 -6.37
N LYS A 86 -7.10 -25.30 -6.92
CA LYS A 86 -6.58 -24.70 -8.16
C LYS A 86 -6.65 -25.71 -9.30
N TYR A 87 -7.35 -25.34 -10.37
CA TYR A 87 -7.52 -26.11 -11.58
C TYR A 87 -6.84 -25.39 -12.74
N LYS A 88 -6.00 -26.08 -13.50
CA LYS A 88 -5.45 -25.53 -14.75
C LYS A 88 -6.10 -26.21 -15.94
N ILE A 89 -6.45 -25.43 -16.94
CA ILE A 89 -7.12 -25.88 -18.15
C ILE A 89 -6.12 -25.81 -19.29
N TYR A 90 -5.93 -26.93 -19.97
CA TYR A 90 -5.04 -27.03 -21.12
C TYR A 90 -5.84 -27.45 -22.35
N GLY A 91 -5.58 -26.78 -23.46
CA GLY A 91 -6.08 -27.10 -24.78
C GLY A 91 -5.06 -27.93 -25.56
N ILE A 92 -5.54 -28.86 -26.36
CA ILE A 92 -4.72 -29.62 -27.30
C ILE A 92 -5.14 -29.23 -28.71
N ASP A 93 -4.25 -28.58 -29.45
CA ASP A 93 -4.52 -28.18 -30.84
C ASP A 93 -4.64 -29.41 -31.77
N LYS A 94 -4.94 -29.18 -33.05
CA LYS A 94 -5.03 -30.27 -34.04
C LYS A 94 -3.68 -30.96 -34.31
N ALA A 95 -2.56 -30.30 -34.02
CA ALA A 95 -1.21 -30.84 -34.17
C ALA A 95 -0.77 -31.67 -32.95
N GLY A 96 -1.57 -31.70 -31.87
CA GLY A 96 -1.26 -32.41 -30.63
C GLY A 96 -0.43 -31.59 -29.64
N LYS A 97 -0.25 -30.28 -29.88
CA LYS A 97 0.45 -29.38 -28.95
C LYS A 97 -0.48 -29.01 -27.80
N ASN A 98 0.06 -29.07 -26.58
CA ASN A 98 -0.63 -28.64 -25.37
C ASN A 98 -0.34 -27.15 -25.12
N ASP A 99 -1.39 -26.35 -25.03
CA ASP A 99 -1.32 -24.95 -24.67
C ASP A 99 -2.14 -24.70 -23.39
N PHE A 100 -1.60 -23.88 -22.49
CA PHE A 100 -2.34 -23.44 -21.31
C PHE A 100 -3.41 -22.42 -21.72
N ILE A 101 -4.68 -22.72 -21.42
CA ILE A 101 -5.82 -21.86 -21.74
C ILE A 101 -6.11 -20.91 -20.57
N GLY A 102 -6.06 -21.44 -19.35
CA GLY A 102 -6.33 -20.65 -18.16
C GLY A 102 -6.51 -21.49 -16.91
N SER A 103 -7.00 -20.86 -15.84
CA SER A 103 -7.14 -21.45 -14.51
C SER A 103 -8.47 -21.11 -13.88
N ILE A 104 -8.96 -22.02 -13.04
CA ILE A 104 -10.12 -21.81 -12.19
C ILE A 104 -9.65 -22.07 -10.76
N ASP A 105 -9.81 -21.08 -9.89
CA ASP A 105 -9.56 -21.18 -8.46
C ASP A 105 -10.92 -21.27 -7.77
N VAL A 106 -11.14 -22.29 -6.93
CA VAL A 106 -12.39 -22.50 -6.21
C VAL A 106 -12.11 -22.60 -4.72
N TYR A 107 -12.64 -21.66 -3.95
CA TYR A 107 -12.61 -21.69 -2.49
C TYR A 107 -13.77 -22.53 -1.96
N ASP A 108 -13.44 -23.62 -1.26
CA ASP A 108 -14.37 -24.31 -0.39
C ASP A 108 -14.47 -23.53 0.92
N VAL A 109 -15.58 -22.81 1.11
CA VAL A 109 -15.87 -22.04 2.34
C VAL A 109 -16.84 -22.77 3.25
N GLN A 110 -16.99 -24.10 3.09
CA GLN A 110 -17.71 -24.91 4.07
C GLN A 110 -17.14 -24.68 5.47
N ASN A 111 -18.03 -24.44 6.44
CA ASN A 111 -17.71 -24.43 7.86
C ASN A 111 -17.11 -25.79 8.21
N THR A 112 -15.78 -25.89 8.18
CA THR A 112 -15.09 -27.03 8.73
C THR A 112 -15.41 -27.03 10.22
N ALA A 113 -16.18 -28.04 10.65
CA ALA A 113 -16.38 -28.29 12.07
C ALA A 113 -15.01 -28.30 12.74
N ASP A 114 -14.89 -27.54 13.83
CA ASP A 114 -13.68 -27.35 14.62
C ASP A 114 -12.87 -28.65 14.68
N VAL A 115 -11.78 -28.68 13.91
CA VAL A 115 -10.77 -29.72 14.09
C VAL A 115 -10.12 -29.40 15.43
N GLY A 116 -10.25 -30.35 16.35
CA GLY A 116 -9.98 -30.18 17.79
C GLY A 116 -8.64 -29.53 18.13
N GLU A 117 -8.67 -28.88 19.29
CA GLU A 117 -7.60 -28.14 19.95
C GLU A 117 -6.33 -28.97 20.28
N ASP A 118 -5.26 -28.23 20.61
CA ASP A 118 -3.99 -28.62 21.25
C ASP A 118 -2.73 -28.86 20.38
N VAL A 119 -2.62 -28.23 19.21
CA VAL A 119 -1.30 -27.87 18.66
C VAL A 119 -1.16 -26.36 18.71
N PRO A 120 -0.07 -25.78 19.29
CA PRO A 120 0.18 -24.35 19.20
C PRO A 120 0.22 -23.94 17.74
N ILE A 121 -0.79 -23.20 17.30
CA ILE A 121 -0.86 -22.70 15.94
C ILE A 121 -0.09 -21.40 15.92
N GLU A 122 0.96 -21.33 15.09
CA GLU A 122 1.64 -20.07 14.80
C GLU A 122 0.61 -19.10 14.22
N LYS A 123 0.40 -17.98 14.92
CA LYS A 123 -0.60 -17.00 14.55
C LYS A 123 -0.04 -16.09 13.47
N ILE A 124 -0.91 -15.71 12.54
CA ILE A 124 -0.63 -14.66 11.56
C ILE A 124 -0.61 -13.32 12.31
N ASN A 125 0.55 -12.66 12.33
CA ASN A 125 0.74 -11.40 13.01
C ASN A 125 0.26 -10.23 12.15
N ILE A 126 -0.71 -9.49 12.66
CA ILE A 126 -1.29 -8.30 12.03
C ILE A 126 -0.87 -7.07 12.84
N ILE A 127 -0.03 -6.20 12.25
CA ILE A 127 0.41 -4.96 12.89
C ILE A 127 -0.35 -3.76 12.34
N TYR A 128 -0.64 -2.78 13.20
CA TYR A 128 -1.32 -1.54 12.82
C TYR A 128 -1.01 -0.40 13.80
N TYR A 129 -1.01 0.85 13.30
CA TYR A 129 -0.89 2.01 14.17
C TYR A 129 -2.22 2.26 14.90
N GLN A 130 -2.16 2.49 16.22
CA GLN A 130 -3.33 2.76 17.06
C GLN A 130 -3.89 4.16 16.80
N ASP A 131 -4.64 4.28 15.71
CA ASP A 131 -5.47 5.44 15.39
C ASP A 131 -6.92 5.02 15.15
N PRO A 132 -7.88 5.95 15.26
CA PRO A 132 -9.31 5.62 15.16
C PRO A 132 -9.72 4.92 13.86
N ILE A 133 -9.02 5.15 12.76
CA ILE A 133 -9.35 4.56 11.45
C ILE A 133 -8.89 3.11 11.42
N ASN A 134 -7.64 2.86 11.80
CA ASN A 134 -7.10 1.50 11.83
C ASN A 134 -7.80 0.66 12.90
N GLU A 135 -8.12 1.22 14.06
CA GLU A 135 -8.90 0.54 15.10
C GLU A 135 -10.31 0.17 14.62
N PHE A 136 -10.98 1.05 13.87
CA PHE A 136 -12.26 0.73 13.26
C PHE A 136 -12.15 -0.44 12.27
N VAL A 137 -11.11 -0.46 11.43
CA VAL A 137 -10.86 -1.58 10.51
C VAL A 137 -10.60 -2.87 11.28
N VAL A 138 -9.72 -2.84 12.27
CA VAL A 138 -9.36 -4.00 13.10
C VAL A 138 -10.58 -4.56 13.81
N TYR A 139 -11.41 -3.70 14.42
CA TYR A 139 -12.65 -4.12 15.07
C TYR A 139 -13.58 -4.87 14.10
N ASN A 140 -13.75 -4.36 12.88
CA ASN A 140 -14.58 -5.03 11.87
C ASN A 140 -13.98 -6.37 11.41
N LEU A 141 -12.66 -6.43 11.18
CA LEU A 141 -11.98 -7.68 10.82
C LEU A 141 -12.10 -8.72 11.94
N GLN A 142 -11.92 -8.32 13.20
CA GLN A 142 -12.09 -9.19 14.35
C GLN A 142 -13.52 -9.75 14.43
N ASN A 143 -14.54 -8.93 14.17
CA ASN A 143 -15.93 -9.37 14.14
C ASN A 143 -16.19 -10.37 13.01
N ILE A 144 -15.68 -10.10 11.80
CA ILE A 144 -15.79 -11.00 10.64
C ILE A 144 -15.13 -12.35 10.95
N PHE A 145 -13.89 -12.33 11.45
CA PHE A 145 -13.14 -13.54 11.76
C PHE A 145 -13.69 -14.30 12.97
N SER A 146 -14.34 -13.62 13.91
CA SER A 146 -15.06 -14.29 15.00
C SER A 146 -16.31 -15.00 14.48
N GLY A 147 -17.05 -14.37 13.56
CA GLY A 147 -18.22 -14.97 12.92
C GLY A 147 -17.92 -16.23 12.09
N THR A 148 -16.68 -16.39 11.64
CA THR A 148 -16.18 -17.55 10.87
C THR A 148 -15.25 -18.47 11.65
N ASN A 149 -15.09 -18.25 12.97
CA ASN A 149 -14.18 -19.01 13.84
C ASN A 149 -12.71 -19.03 13.37
N LEU A 150 -12.31 -18.00 12.62
CA LEU A 150 -10.94 -17.79 12.15
C LEU A 150 -10.10 -16.94 13.10
N ILE A 151 -10.73 -16.24 14.05
CA ILE A 151 -10.04 -15.30 14.94
C ILE A 151 -8.86 -15.91 15.70
N LYS A 152 -8.92 -17.22 16.01
CA LYS A 152 -7.87 -17.97 16.71
C LYS A 152 -6.53 -18.03 15.95
N TYR A 153 -6.55 -17.84 14.63
CA TYR A 153 -5.37 -17.88 13.76
C TYR A 153 -4.64 -16.54 13.63
N PHE A 154 -5.18 -15.46 14.21
CA PHE A 154 -4.63 -14.10 14.05
C PHE A 154 -4.19 -13.53 15.39
N ASP A 155 -3.10 -12.76 15.37
CA ASP A 155 -2.66 -11.91 16.47
C ASP A 155 -2.71 -10.44 16.01
N PHE A 156 -3.51 -9.61 16.67
CA PHE A 156 -3.69 -8.20 16.31
C PHE A 156 -2.85 -7.33 17.25
N GLN A 157 -1.78 -6.76 16.72
CA GLN A 157 -0.80 -5.96 17.46
C GLN A 157 -0.93 -4.48 17.10
N GLY A 158 -1.60 -3.73 17.98
CA GLY A 158 -1.65 -2.27 17.89
C GLY A 158 -0.38 -1.64 18.45
N VAL A 159 0.33 -0.85 17.64
CA VAL A 159 1.50 -0.08 18.07
C VAL A 159 1.14 1.39 18.33
N SER A 160 1.76 1.97 19.34
CA SER A 160 1.38 3.31 19.83
C SER A 160 2.19 4.45 19.20
N SER A 161 3.24 4.15 18.42
CA SER A 161 4.06 5.16 17.75
C SER A 161 4.31 4.80 16.27
N ALA A 162 4.44 5.83 15.43
CA ALA A 162 4.73 5.66 14.02
C ALA A 162 6.15 5.08 13.81
N GLU A 163 7.08 5.43 14.68
CA GLU A 163 8.46 4.95 14.68
C GLU A 163 8.53 3.44 14.98
N GLU A 164 7.72 2.97 15.95
CA GLU A 164 7.61 1.54 16.24
C GLU A 164 7.00 0.77 15.07
N LEU A 165 5.94 1.31 14.45
CA LEU A 165 5.35 0.70 13.25
C LEU A 165 6.38 0.58 12.13
N GLU A 166 7.10 1.67 11.85
CA GLU A 166 8.14 1.70 10.81
C GLU A 166 9.27 0.71 11.12
N GLY A 167 9.67 0.60 12.39
CA GLY A 167 10.65 -0.38 12.86
C GLY A 167 10.19 -1.81 12.57
N LYS A 168 8.97 -2.18 12.96
CA LYS A 168 8.40 -3.51 12.71
C LYS A 168 8.28 -3.83 11.22
N ILE A 169 7.86 -2.85 10.42
CA ILE A 169 7.79 -2.99 8.95
C ILE A 169 9.19 -3.22 8.37
N THR A 170 10.19 -2.44 8.79
CA THR A 170 11.55 -2.54 8.26
C THR A 170 12.22 -3.86 8.68
N MET A 171 11.91 -4.36 9.87
CA MET A 171 12.44 -5.62 10.40
C MET A 171 11.69 -6.86 9.90
N GLY A 172 10.57 -6.70 9.19
CA GLY A 172 9.75 -7.83 8.72
C GLY A 172 9.02 -8.56 9.85
N GLU A 173 8.73 -7.88 10.95
CA GLU A 173 8.03 -8.45 12.11
C GLU A 173 6.50 -8.46 11.94
N TYR A 174 6.01 -8.89 10.78
CA TYR A 174 4.59 -8.92 10.45
C TYR A 174 4.31 -9.92 9.32
N ASP A 175 3.07 -10.42 9.30
CA ASP A 175 2.52 -11.11 8.13
C ASP A 175 1.57 -10.19 7.36
N ILE A 176 0.83 -9.34 8.08
CA ILE A 176 -0.11 -8.37 7.52
C ILE A 176 0.10 -7.01 8.18
N VAL A 177 0.08 -5.95 7.37
CA VAL A 177 0.06 -4.56 7.86
C VAL A 177 -1.27 -3.93 7.49
N ILE A 178 -1.95 -3.34 8.47
CA ILE A 178 -3.08 -2.44 8.22
C ILE A 178 -2.57 -1.02 8.35
N ASN A 179 -2.59 -0.27 7.25
CA ASN A 179 -2.15 1.12 7.23
C ASN A 179 -2.90 1.93 6.16
N THR A 180 -2.90 3.24 6.35
CA THR A 180 -3.32 4.21 5.34
C THR A 180 -2.13 4.57 4.45
N ILE A 181 -2.36 4.65 3.15
CA ILE A 181 -1.36 5.10 2.19
C ILE A 181 -1.83 6.44 1.63
N ASP A 182 -1.00 7.47 1.77
CA ASP A 182 -1.26 8.75 1.12
C ASP A 182 -1.02 8.60 -0.39
N MET A 183 -2.10 8.65 -1.16
CA MET A 183 -2.09 8.62 -2.62
C MET A 183 -2.30 10.03 -3.16
N GLY A 184 -1.38 10.93 -2.84
CA GLY A 184 -1.44 12.34 -3.22
C GLY A 184 -1.47 12.56 -4.73
N VAL A 185 -0.89 11.65 -5.52
CA VAL A 185 -0.99 11.59 -7.00
C VAL A 185 -1.17 10.16 -7.48
N LYS A 186 -1.84 9.95 -8.63
CA LYS A 186 -2.06 8.61 -9.22
C LYS A 186 -0.75 7.83 -9.47
N ARG A 187 0.40 8.53 -9.58
CA ARG A 187 1.73 7.92 -9.74
C ARG A 187 2.24 7.21 -8.47
N ASP A 188 1.66 7.50 -7.31
CA ASP A 188 2.09 6.90 -6.04
C ASP A 188 1.74 5.40 -5.99
N LEU A 189 0.61 5.03 -6.60
CA LEU A 189 0.20 3.63 -6.79
C LEU A 189 1.18 2.85 -7.68
N THR A 190 1.89 3.52 -8.59
CA THR A 190 2.86 2.86 -9.46
C THR A 190 4.09 2.45 -8.67
N ASN A 191 4.50 3.26 -7.69
CA ASN A 191 5.68 3.01 -6.87
C ASN A 191 5.54 1.76 -6.01
N LEU A 192 4.32 1.45 -5.54
CA LEU A 192 4.02 0.24 -4.78
C LEU A 192 4.46 -1.03 -5.52
N PHE A 193 4.37 -1.07 -6.85
CA PHE A 193 4.66 -2.28 -7.63
C PHE A 193 6.08 -2.31 -8.23
N ILE A 194 6.89 -1.27 -7.97
CA ILE A 194 8.26 -1.14 -8.52
C ILE A 194 9.33 -1.49 -7.49
N THR A 195 9.02 -1.35 -6.19
CA THR A 195 9.99 -1.53 -5.10
C THR A 195 9.62 -2.69 -4.17
N ASP A 196 10.64 -3.34 -3.63
CA ASP A 196 10.60 -4.35 -2.55
C ASP A 196 10.88 -3.75 -1.17
N ASN A 197 11.10 -2.44 -1.10
CA ASN A 197 11.32 -1.76 0.16
C ASN A 197 10.04 -1.82 1.00
N ALA A 198 10.07 -2.55 2.12
CA ALA A 198 8.93 -2.77 3.00
C ALA A 198 8.28 -1.46 3.50
N LYS A 199 9.07 -0.40 3.70
CA LYS A 199 8.54 0.91 4.10
C LYS A 199 7.65 1.55 3.03
N ALA A 200 8.03 1.39 1.76
CA ALA A 200 7.28 1.93 0.63
C ALA A 200 6.21 0.96 0.13
N ASN A 201 6.46 -0.34 0.23
CA ASN A 201 5.60 -1.43 -0.22
C ASN A 201 5.63 -2.56 0.83
N PRO A 202 4.74 -2.52 1.84
CA PRO A 202 4.72 -3.53 2.89
C PRO A 202 4.48 -4.96 2.42
N SER A 203 3.85 -5.18 1.26
CA SER A 203 3.73 -6.54 0.71
C SER A 203 4.98 -7.01 -0.03
N GLN A 204 5.92 -6.09 -0.30
CA GLN A 204 7.17 -6.29 -1.05
C GLN A 204 6.97 -6.89 -2.45
N TYR A 205 5.71 -6.95 -2.91
CA TYR A 205 5.34 -7.52 -4.19
C TYR A 205 5.74 -6.56 -5.32
N GLN A 206 6.47 -7.09 -6.30
CA GLN A 206 6.89 -6.35 -7.48
C GLN A 206 6.24 -6.90 -8.74
N ASN A 207 5.73 -6.01 -9.59
CA ASN A 207 5.26 -6.38 -10.93
C ASN A 207 5.45 -5.23 -11.92
N GLN A 208 6.51 -5.34 -12.72
CA GLN A 208 6.89 -4.34 -13.72
C GLN A 208 5.81 -4.16 -14.81
N ASN A 209 5.03 -5.20 -15.12
CA ASN A 209 3.93 -5.11 -16.09
C ASN A 209 2.79 -4.27 -15.53
N ILE A 210 2.34 -4.53 -14.29
CA ILE A 210 1.33 -3.71 -13.61
C ILE A 210 1.80 -2.26 -13.52
N ALA A 211 3.04 -2.03 -13.08
CA ALA A 211 3.62 -0.69 -12.99
C ALA A 211 3.60 0.03 -14.36
N SER A 212 3.97 -0.67 -15.44
CA SER A 212 3.92 -0.13 -16.80
C SER A 212 2.50 0.20 -17.25
N TYR A 213 1.54 -0.70 -17.03
CA TYR A 213 0.14 -0.48 -17.38
C TYR A 213 -0.48 0.68 -16.61
N LEU A 214 -0.22 0.80 -15.30
CA LEU A 214 -0.64 1.94 -14.49
C LEU A 214 -0.05 3.25 -15.02
N LYS A 215 1.26 3.28 -15.33
CA LYS A 215 1.91 4.47 -15.89
C LYS A 215 1.29 4.88 -17.23
N GLN A 216 1.00 3.92 -18.12
CA GLN A 216 0.33 4.17 -19.39
C GLN A 216 -1.11 4.66 -19.18
N TYR A 217 -1.84 4.07 -18.23
CA TYR A 217 -3.22 4.43 -17.92
C TYR A 217 -3.31 5.88 -17.44
N ILE A 218 -2.40 6.28 -16.54
CA ILE A 218 -2.33 7.63 -15.98
C ILE A 218 -2.02 8.68 -17.06
N ASN A 219 -1.11 8.37 -17.98
CA ASN A 219 -0.67 9.30 -19.01
C ASN A 219 -1.57 9.29 -20.26
N SER A 220 -2.46 8.31 -20.41
CA SER A 220 -3.35 8.21 -21.58
C SER A 220 -4.43 9.28 -21.54
N THR A 221 -4.69 9.91 -22.69
CA THR A 221 -5.85 10.79 -22.92
C THR A 221 -6.99 10.07 -23.66
N SER A 222 -6.72 8.89 -24.23
CA SER A 222 -7.68 8.09 -25.00
C SER A 222 -8.49 7.18 -24.08
N GLU A 223 -9.82 7.28 -24.15
CA GLU A 223 -10.74 6.49 -23.33
C GLU A 223 -10.73 4.99 -23.69
N SER A 224 -10.66 4.66 -24.98
CA SER A 224 -10.52 3.27 -25.43
C SER A 224 -9.22 2.63 -24.93
N THR A 225 -8.14 3.40 -24.91
CA THR A 225 -6.84 2.95 -24.37
C THR A 225 -6.91 2.77 -22.85
N LYS A 226 -7.56 3.70 -22.12
CA LYS A 226 -7.77 3.58 -20.68
C LYS A 226 -8.58 2.34 -20.32
N SER A 227 -9.67 2.09 -21.03
CA SER A 227 -10.53 0.92 -20.79
C SER A 227 -9.74 -0.39 -20.95
N ARG A 228 -9.00 -0.55 -22.06
CA ARG A 228 -8.14 -1.73 -22.28
C ARG A 228 -7.07 -1.89 -21.20
N LEU A 229 -6.42 -0.80 -20.80
CA LEU A 229 -5.40 -0.83 -19.75
C LEU A 229 -6.00 -1.16 -18.38
N ALA A 230 -7.18 -0.64 -18.06
CA ALA A 230 -7.90 -0.95 -16.84
C ALA A 230 -8.22 -2.44 -16.74
N THR A 231 -8.66 -3.07 -17.83
CA THR A 231 -8.86 -4.53 -17.87
C THR A 231 -7.56 -5.27 -17.55
N GLN A 232 -6.45 -4.93 -18.21
CA GLN A 232 -5.16 -5.58 -17.96
C GLN A 232 -4.66 -5.41 -16.51
N ILE A 233 -4.81 -4.21 -15.95
CA ILE A 233 -4.49 -3.91 -14.55
C ILE A 233 -5.35 -4.79 -13.63
N ASN A 234 -6.67 -4.78 -13.83
CA ASN A 234 -7.61 -5.50 -12.98
C ASN A 234 -7.41 -7.02 -13.05
N THR A 235 -7.21 -7.59 -14.24
CA THR A 235 -6.93 -9.03 -14.41
C THR A 235 -5.67 -9.45 -13.68
N THR A 236 -4.59 -8.66 -13.81
CA THR A 236 -3.32 -8.99 -13.14
C THR A 236 -3.45 -8.82 -11.63
N TYR A 237 -4.07 -7.74 -11.17
CA TYR A 237 -4.30 -7.48 -9.75
C TYR A 237 -5.20 -8.54 -9.09
N ALA A 238 -6.29 -8.96 -9.75
CA ALA A 238 -7.18 -10.00 -9.24
C ALA A 238 -6.52 -11.38 -9.20
N THR A 239 -5.54 -11.63 -10.08
CA THR A 239 -4.78 -12.89 -10.10
C THR A 239 -3.85 -13.00 -8.90
N ASP A 240 -3.14 -11.90 -8.60
CA ASP A 240 -2.02 -11.89 -7.67
C ASP A 240 -2.40 -11.36 -6.28
N MET A 241 -3.44 -10.52 -6.19
CA MET A 241 -3.97 -9.86 -4.98
C MET A 241 -2.86 -9.40 -4.00
N PRO A 242 -1.92 -8.56 -4.46
CA PRO A 242 -0.74 -8.21 -3.67
C PRO A 242 -1.03 -7.30 -2.47
N LEU A 243 -2.20 -6.67 -2.43
CA LEU A 243 -2.71 -5.87 -1.33
C LEU A 243 -4.25 -5.81 -1.40
N MET A 244 -4.89 -5.34 -0.35
CA MET A 244 -6.35 -5.20 -0.30
C MET A 244 -6.73 -3.76 0.05
N PHE A 245 -7.55 -3.14 -0.80
CA PHE A 245 -8.09 -1.81 -0.54
C PHE A 245 -9.36 -1.94 0.30
N LEU A 246 -9.30 -1.49 1.55
CA LEU A 246 -10.44 -1.56 2.47
C LEU A 246 -11.35 -0.34 2.40
N GLY A 247 -10.86 0.77 1.83
CA GLY A 247 -11.66 1.98 1.68
C GLY A 247 -10.83 3.22 1.39
N LYS A 248 -11.48 4.38 1.54
CA LYS A 248 -10.85 5.70 1.45
C LYS A 248 -11.00 6.40 2.79
N VAL A 249 -9.90 6.98 3.26
CA VAL A 249 -9.89 7.76 4.48
C VAL A 249 -10.14 9.21 4.15
N PHE A 250 -11.08 9.83 4.86
CA PHE A 250 -11.30 11.27 4.83
C PHE A 250 -10.81 11.89 6.13
N ILE A 251 -9.84 12.78 6.04
CA ILE A 251 -9.31 13.50 7.20
C ILE A 251 -10.16 14.77 7.38
N PRO A 252 -10.87 14.93 8.51
CA PRO A 252 -11.61 16.15 8.78
C PRO A 252 -10.65 17.31 9.00
N ILE A 253 -10.85 18.42 8.28
CA ILE A 253 -10.07 19.64 8.46
C ILE A 253 -10.99 20.72 9.00
N ASN A 254 -10.65 21.20 10.19
CA ASN A 254 -11.39 22.27 10.84
C ASN A 254 -10.90 23.64 10.35
N PHE A 255 -11.82 24.43 9.81
CA PHE A 255 -11.56 25.82 9.45
C PHE A 255 -12.18 26.75 10.48
N LYS A 256 -11.48 27.84 10.82
CA LYS A 256 -12.13 28.95 11.54
C LYS A 256 -13.29 29.46 10.70
N ILE A 257 -14.44 29.73 11.34
CA ILE A 257 -15.69 30.12 10.67
C ILE A 257 -15.48 31.29 9.69
N ASN A 258 -14.71 32.30 10.10
CA ASN A 258 -14.41 33.47 9.29
C ASN A 258 -13.49 33.22 8.08
N LEU A 259 -12.73 32.12 8.06
CA LEU A 259 -11.92 31.69 6.92
C LEU A 259 -12.71 30.78 5.99
N ARG A 260 -13.55 29.92 6.58
CA ARG A 260 -14.42 29.00 5.87
C ARG A 260 -15.27 29.73 4.83
N GLU A 261 -15.97 30.81 5.21
CA GLU A 261 -16.82 31.55 4.27
C GLU A 261 -16.03 32.19 3.12
N LYS A 262 -14.79 32.61 3.38
CA LYS A 262 -13.91 33.18 2.35
C LYS A 262 -13.40 32.13 1.36
N VAL A 263 -13.16 30.92 1.84
CA VAL A 263 -12.60 29.82 1.05
C VAL A 263 -13.69 29.03 0.32
N PHE A 264 -14.84 28.85 0.94
CA PHE A 264 -15.91 27.95 0.47
C PHE A 264 -17.23 28.64 0.11
N GLY A 265 -17.39 29.93 0.42
CA GLY A 265 -18.65 30.67 0.23
C GLY A 265 -19.61 30.51 1.42
N SER A 266 -20.52 31.47 1.56
CA SER A 266 -21.54 31.46 2.62
C SER A 266 -22.55 30.33 2.42
N GLY A 267 -22.88 29.60 3.48
CA GLY A 267 -23.95 28.58 3.50
C GLY A 267 -23.54 27.13 3.23
N GLN A 268 -22.29 26.85 2.86
CA GLN A 268 -21.81 25.45 2.72
C GLN A 268 -21.28 24.92 4.05
N GLN A 269 -22.00 23.96 4.66
CA GLN A 269 -21.69 23.40 5.99
C GLN A 269 -20.73 22.19 5.95
N GLU A 270 -20.62 21.47 4.83
CA GLU A 270 -19.67 20.38 4.64
C GLU A 270 -19.29 20.28 3.17
N ILE A 271 -18.01 20.08 2.88
CA ILE A 271 -17.51 19.85 1.52
C ILE A 271 -16.46 18.75 1.59
N GLN A 272 -16.70 17.69 0.83
CA GLN A 272 -15.72 16.64 0.63
C GLN A 272 -14.80 17.06 -0.51
N LEU A 273 -13.50 17.20 -0.23
CA LEU A 273 -12.49 17.55 -1.21
C LEU A 273 -11.42 16.47 -1.24
N TYR A 274 -11.09 15.99 -2.44
CA TYR A 274 -9.89 15.19 -2.64
C TYR A 274 -8.63 16.07 -2.51
N GLU A 275 -7.48 15.48 -2.19
CA GLU A 275 -6.21 16.20 -1.97
C GLU A 275 -5.88 17.22 -3.08
N TYR A 276 -6.05 16.84 -4.34
CA TYR A 276 -5.79 17.70 -5.48
C TYR A 276 -6.70 18.94 -5.49
N ASP A 277 -8.00 18.73 -5.29
CA ASP A 277 -8.99 19.80 -5.27
C ASP A 277 -8.80 20.70 -4.05
N ARG A 278 -8.47 20.09 -2.90
CA ARG A 278 -8.11 20.81 -1.67
C ARG A 278 -6.92 21.71 -1.89
N ARG A 279 -5.82 21.19 -2.45
CA ARG A 279 -4.60 21.95 -2.75
C ARG A 279 -4.88 23.09 -3.71
N ASN A 280 -5.57 22.82 -4.82
CA ASN A 280 -5.92 23.87 -5.77
C ASN A 280 -6.81 24.95 -5.16
N LEU A 281 -7.80 24.56 -4.35
CA LEU A 281 -8.72 25.50 -3.72
C LEU A 281 -8.03 26.35 -2.65
N ILE A 282 -7.13 25.75 -1.86
CA ILE A 282 -6.28 26.48 -0.90
C ILE A 282 -5.32 27.41 -1.64
N TYR A 283 -4.53 26.92 -2.60
CA TYR A 283 -3.53 27.74 -3.30
C TYR A 283 -4.13 28.89 -4.11
N ASN A 284 -5.30 28.69 -4.71
CA ASN A 284 -5.93 29.71 -5.54
C ASN A 284 -6.75 30.73 -4.73
N LYS A 285 -7.15 30.42 -3.48
CA LYS A 285 -7.99 31.32 -2.64
C LYS A 285 -7.29 31.85 -1.41
N ILE A 286 -6.27 31.17 -0.92
CA ILE A 286 -5.45 31.60 0.22
C ILE A 286 -4.14 32.15 -0.36
N HIS A 287 -4.15 33.43 -0.70
CA HIS A 287 -2.90 34.18 -0.84
C HIS A 287 -2.27 34.24 0.56
N LEU A 288 -1.06 33.67 0.74
CA LEU A 288 -0.27 33.88 1.95
C LEU A 288 -0.01 35.38 2.08
N VAL A 289 -0.77 36.06 2.95
CA VAL A 289 -0.78 37.53 3.05
C VAL A 289 0.51 38.06 3.71
N ASN A 290 1.40 37.19 4.17
CA ASN A 290 2.73 37.59 4.60
C ASN A 290 3.78 36.75 3.88
N ASN A 291 4.40 37.33 2.85
CA ASN A 291 5.80 37.04 2.63
C ASN A 291 6.50 37.39 3.95
N ILE A 292 6.97 36.39 4.69
CA ILE A 292 7.95 36.64 5.74
C ILE A 292 9.15 37.21 4.99
N ASN A 293 9.30 38.52 5.01
CA ASN A 293 10.49 39.17 4.48
C ASN A 293 11.60 38.83 5.47
N ILE A 294 12.28 37.72 5.22
CA ILE A 294 13.46 37.32 5.98
C ILE A 294 14.54 38.35 5.62
N ASP A 295 14.59 39.39 6.44
CA ASP A 295 15.61 40.41 6.40
C ASP A 295 16.94 39.76 6.80
N GLN A 296 17.70 39.33 5.79
CA GLN A 296 18.97 38.62 5.99
C GLN A 296 19.97 39.46 6.79
N ASP A 297 19.88 40.79 6.72
CA ASP A 297 20.75 41.70 7.47
C ASP A 297 20.45 41.68 8.97
N LYS A 298 19.21 41.35 9.35
CA LYS A 298 18.83 41.12 10.76
C LYS A 298 19.21 39.73 11.27
N ILE A 299 19.10 38.69 10.43
CA ILE A 299 19.48 37.32 10.82
C ILE A 299 21.00 37.16 10.92
N ARG A 300 21.74 37.82 10.02
CA ARG A 300 23.22 37.82 10.02
C ARG A 300 23.80 39.07 10.67
N ASN A 301 23.08 39.68 11.60
CA ASN A 301 23.62 40.79 12.38
C ASN A 301 24.66 40.24 13.36
N TYR A 302 25.91 40.21 12.91
CA TYR A 302 27.06 39.69 13.66
C TYR A 302 27.21 40.41 15.01
N ASN A 303 26.84 41.70 15.10
CA ASN A 303 26.88 42.46 16.34
C ASN A 303 25.83 41.99 17.33
N ASN A 304 24.60 41.69 16.88
CA ASN A 304 23.55 41.15 17.75
C ASN A 304 23.85 39.71 18.18
N PHE A 305 24.39 38.89 17.28
CA PHE A 305 24.83 37.54 17.60
C PHE A 305 26.00 37.55 18.59
N SER A 306 27.01 38.41 18.36
CA SER A 306 28.13 38.59 19.28
C SER A 306 27.68 39.12 20.63
N ASN A 307 26.78 40.11 20.69
CA ASN A 307 26.21 40.60 21.94
C ASN A 307 25.44 39.52 22.69
N PHE A 308 24.66 38.70 21.99
CA PHE A 308 23.97 37.56 22.59
C PHE A 308 24.96 36.53 23.18
N ILE A 309 26.01 36.17 22.44
CA ILE A 309 27.05 35.25 22.92
C ILE A 309 27.80 35.87 24.12
N SER A 310 28.18 37.15 24.04
CA SER A 310 28.86 37.88 25.10
C SER A 310 28.03 37.96 26.38
N GLN A 311 26.73 38.25 26.26
CA GLN A 311 25.83 38.32 27.42
C GLN A 311 25.49 36.94 28.00
N THR A 312 25.40 35.91 27.15
CA THR A 312 25.00 34.56 27.57
C THR A 312 26.18 33.75 28.11
N PHE A 313 27.39 33.97 27.61
CA PHE A 313 28.56 33.15 27.92
C PHE A 313 29.67 33.87 28.71
N TYR A 314 29.68 35.21 28.81
CA TYR A 314 30.71 35.95 29.56
C TYR A 314 30.22 36.58 30.89
N GLN A 315 29.08 36.16 31.45
CA GLN A 315 28.73 36.50 32.84
C GLN A 315 29.46 35.61 33.87
N THR A 316 30.77 35.40 33.72
CA THR A 316 31.63 35.07 34.87
C THR A 316 32.98 35.79 34.78
N ALA A 317 33.23 36.56 35.84
CA ALA A 317 34.42 37.34 36.21
C ALA A 317 34.59 38.75 35.56
N PRO A 318 34.60 39.83 36.37
CA PRO A 318 35.12 41.12 35.95
C PRO A 318 36.66 41.03 35.95
N ILE A 319 37.30 41.42 34.85
CA ILE A 319 38.73 41.73 34.87
C ILE A 319 38.86 43.23 35.04
N GLU A 320 39.59 43.60 36.10
CA GLU A 320 39.89 44.94 36.54
C GLU A 320 40.55 45.80 35.46
N ASN A 321 40.28 47.11 35.56
CA ASN A 321 40.84 48.17 34.74
C ASN A 321 42.36 48.08 34.61
N TYR A 322 42.85 48.14 33.36
CA TYR A 322 44.09 48.83 33.08
C TYR A 322 43.75 50.06 32.23
N GLU A 323 43.80 51.22 32.87
CA GLU A 323 43.89 52.49 32.14
C GLU A 323 45.22 52.48 31.36
N GLN A 324 45.12 52.50 30.03
CA GLN A 324 46.17 53.08 29.20
C GLN A 324 45.60 54.38 28.61
N THR A 325 46.01 55.49 29.22
CA THR A 325 46.02 56.80 28.59
C THR A 325 46.82 56.73 27.30
N ILE A 326 46.18 57.04 26.17
CA ILE A 326 46.86 57.39 24.93
C ILE A 326 46.53 58.85 24.64
N ASP A 327 47.57 59.67 24.67
CA ASP A 327 47.55 61.10 24.35
C ASP A 327 47.51 61.29 22.83
N GLU A 328 46.84 62.35 22.39
CA GLU A 328 46.60 62.73 21.00
C GLU A 328 47.83 63.36 20.36
N THR A 329 48.98 62.69 20.30
CA THR A 329 50.06 63.10 19.39
C THR A 329 50.93 61.91 19.01
N GLY A 330 50.80 61.43 17.78
CA GLY A 330 51.60 60.33 17.26
C GLY A 330 53.10 60.64 17.33
N THR A 331 53.84 59.85 18.12
CA THR A 331 55.28 59.62 17.93
C THR A 331 55.64 58.27 18.56
N GLU A 332 56.28 57.39 17.77
CA GLU A 332 56.86 56.14 18.27
C GLU A 332 58.02 56.43 19.24
N LEU A 333 58.05 55.71 20.36
CA LEU A 333 59.28 55.49 21.13
C LEU A 333 59.63 54.00 21.02
N ILE A 334 60.67 53.73 20.23
CA ILE A 334 61.43 52.48 20.30
C ILE A 334 62.43 52.66 21.44
N ASP A 335 62.50 51.70 22.36
CA ASP A 335 63.75 51.44 23.07
C ASP A 335 63.99 49.93 23.16
N ASP A 336 65.12 49.54 22.57
CA ASP A 336 65.71 48.21 22.59
C ASP A 336 66.20 47.86 24.00
N ALA A 337 65.99 46.60 24.43
CA ALA A 337 67.01 45.84 25.18
C ALA A 337 66.60 44.36 25.34
N ASN A 338 67.20 43.51 24.51
CA ASN A 338 67.49 42.13 24.86
C ASN A 338 68.59 42.12 25.93
N ALA A 339 68.37 41.50 27.10
CA ALA A 339 69.45 40.89 27.90
C ALA A 339 68.91 40.01 29.04
N GLY A 340 69.39 38.77 29.10
CA GLY A 340 69.68 38.11 30.39
C GLY A 340 68.78 36.94 30.80
N ALA A 341 69.15 35.74 30.36
CA ALA A 341 69.02 34.55 31.19
C ALA A 341 70.23 34.45 32.13
N GLU A 342 70.02 34.16 33.43
CA GLU A 342 70.69 33.10 34.22
C GLU A 342 70.57 33.29 35.75
N GLN A 343 70.08 32.22 36.39
CA GLN A 343 70.46 31.57 37.67
C GLN A 343 70.58 32.30 39.02
N GLY A 344 69.94 31.68 40.04
CA GLY A 344 70.63 31.21 41.26
C GLY A 344 70.38 31.96 42.57
N ASP A 345 69.50 31.44 43.43
CA ASP A 345 69.83 30.70 44.67
C ASP A 345 68.54 30.10 45.31
#